data_AF-A0A9N9IPC5-F1
#
_entry.id   AF-A0A9N9IPC5-F1
#
_cell.length_a   1.000
_cell.length_b   1.000
_cell.length_c   1.000
_cell.angle_alpha   90.00
_cell.angle_beta   90.00
_cell.angle_gamma   90.00
#
_symmetry.space_group_name_H-M   'P 1'
#
loop_
_entity.id
_entity.type
_entity.pdbx_description
1 polymer ?
#
loop_
_entity_poly.entity_id
_entity_poly.type
_entity_poly.pdbx_seq_one_letter_code
_entity_poly.pdbx_strand_id
1 'polypeptide(L)'
;IRCKTKYQLNGKVKFTIAWKENRSEWSIYSDRSVTSVINAFLKKNNRPNSNLSGVYIFGFDIGRLHEYRLKIIDAPIILTNKRKRPLAMIQTISGQNKRFAFLGRESGKA
;
A
#
# COMPACT_ATOMS: atom_id res chain seq x y z
N ILE A 1 16.96 3.80 1.04
CA ILE A 1 16.16 2.73 0.39
C ILE A 1 14.78 3.30 0.07
N ARG A 2 14.20 2.97 -1.08
CA ARG A 2 12.88 3.42 -1.55
C ARG A 2 12.07 2.21 -1.99
N CYS A 3 10.93 1.99 -1.36
CA CYS A 3 10.01 0.92 -1.70
C CYS A 3 8.81 1.50 -2.44
N LYS A 4 8.39 0.88 -3.54
CA LYS A 4 7.25 1.34 -4.35
C LYS A 4 6.37 0.17 -4.75
N THR A 5 5.08 0.34 -4.57
CA THR A 5 4.03 -0.53 -5.12
C THR A 5 3.41 0.16 -6.32
N LYS A 6 3.36 -0.52 -7.47
CA LYS A 6 2.68 -0.01 -8.68
C LYS A 6 1.59 -0.99 -9.10
N TYR A 7 0.35 -0.50 -9.16
CA TYR A 7 -0.80 -1.26 -9.65
C TYR A 7 -0.90 -1.11 -11.17
N GLN A 8 -1.02 -2.23 -11.88
CA GLN A 8 -1.16 -2.28 -13.34
C GLN A 8 -2.62 -2.52 -13.73
N LEU A 9 -2.99 -2.12 -14.94
CA LEU A 9 -4.37 -2.20 -15.47
C LEU A 9 -4.90 -3.63 -15.58
N ASN A 10 -4.02 -4.62 -15.74
CA ASN A 10 -4.35 -6.04 -15.81
C ASN A 10 -4.51 -6.71 -14.43
N GLY A 11 -4.64 -5.92 -13.36
CA GLY A 11 -4.72 -6.45 -11.98
C GLY A 11 -3.38 -6.94 -11.41
N LYS A 12 -2.29 -6.86 -12.17
CA LYS A 12 -0.96 -7.20 -11.64
C LYS A 12 -0.44 -6.06 -10.76
N VAL A 13 0.38 -6.43 -9.79
CA VAL A 13 1.03 -5.49 -8.89
C VAL A 13 2.53 -5.68 -9.00
N LYS A 14 3.26 -4.59 -9.23
CA LYS A 14 4.73 -4.57 -9.28
C LYS A 14 5.27 -3.95 -8.01
N PHE A 15 6.02 -4.73 -7.24
CA PHE A 15 6.77 -4.28 -6.09
C PHE A 15 8.19 -3.95 -6.51
N THR A 16 8.75 -2.84 -6.05
CA THR A 16 10.10 -2.39 -6.39
C THR A 16 10.82 -1.91 -5.14
N ILE A 17 12.04 -2.39 -4.93
CA ILE A 17 12.98 -1.88 -3.93
C ILE A 17 14.13 -1.24 -4.70
N ALA A 18 14.35 0.05 -4.47
CA ALA A 18 15.48 0.80 -5.01
C ALA A 18 16.36 1.29 -3.86
N TRP A 19 17.68 1.19 -4.02
CA TRP A 19 18.63 1.66 -3.03
C TRP A 19 19.88 2.21 -3.70
N LYS A 20 20.62 3.01 -2.95
CA LYS A 20 21.93 3.50 -3.38
C LYS A 20 22.98 2.78 -2.58
N GLU A 21 24.01 2.35 -3.26
CA GLU A 21 25.18 1.73 -2.67
C GLU A 21 26.40 2.36 -3.34
N ASN A 22 27.23 3.05 -2.54
CA ASN A 22 28.29 3.93 -3.03
C ASN A 22 27.75 4.98 -4.02
N ARG A 23 28.31 5.05 -5.23
CA ARG A 23 27.89 5.95 -6.31
C ARG A 23 26.86 5.32 -7.27
N SER A 24 26.45 4.07 -7.02
CA SER A 24 25.55 3.33 -7.89
C SER A 24 24.13 3.28 -7.34
N GLU A 25 23.15 3.36 -8.23
CA GLU A 25 21.74 3.18 -7.91
C GLU A 25 21.28 1.80 -8.39
N TRP A 26 20.79 0.99 -7.46
CA TRP A 26 20.32 -0.37 -7.68
C TRP A 26 18.82 -0.43 -7.56
N SER A 27 18.20 -1.35 -8.30
CA SER A 27 16.79 -1.67 -8.12
C SER A 27 16.50 -3.13 -8.42
N ILE A 28 15.56 -3.70 -7.68
CA ILE A 28 15.00 -5.03 -7.92
C ILE A 28 13.47 -4.90 -7.88
N TYR A 29 12.79 -5.68 -8.71
CA TYR A 29 11.35 -5.74 -8.72
C TYR A 29 10.82 -7.17 -8.74
N SER A 30 9.57 -7.35 -8.32
CA SER A 30 8.80 -8.59 -8.49
C SER A 30 7.36 -8.22 -8.81
N ASP A 31 6.76 -8.97 -9.73
CA ASP A 31 5.32 -8.94 -10.05
C ASP A 31 4.54 -10.06 -9.35
N ARG A 32 5.24 -10.96 -8.62
CA ARG A 32 4.65 -12.12 -7.95
C ARG A 32 4.20 -11.81 -6.53
N SER A 33 5.11 -11.28 -5.71
CA SER A 33 4.82 -10.98 -4.31
C SER A 33 5.84 -10.02 -3.69
N VAL A 34 5.42 -9.41 -2.58
CA VAL A 34 6.30 -8.59 -1.74
C VAL A 34 7.46 -9.41 -1.18
N THR A 35 7.17 -10.63 -0.68
CA THR A 35 8.19 -11.53 -0.14
C THR A 35 9.25 -11.88 -1.18
N SER A 36 8.85 -12.07 -2.43
CA SER A 36 9.78 -12.37 -3.53
C SER A 36 10.79 -11.24 -3.74
N VAL A 37 10.36 -9.97 -3.79
CA VAL A 37 11.28 -8.83 -3.97
C VAL A 37 12.18 -8.62 -2.74
N ILE A 38 11.65 -8.85 -1.53
CA ILE A 38 12.42 -8.75 -0.29
C ILE A 38 13.52 -9.80 -0.25
N ASN A 39 13.21 -11.06 -0.56
CA ASN A 39 14.19 -12.14 -0.57
C ASN A 39 15.28 -11.91 -1.61
N ALA A 40 14.93 -11.39 -2.79
CA ALA A 40 15.90 -11.03 -3.81
C ALA A 40 16.82 -9.88 -3.36
N PHE A 41 16.26 -8.84 -2.73
CA PHE A 41 17.03 -7.75 -2.13
C PHE A 41 17.97 -8.25 -1.03
N LEU A 42 17.49 -9.08 -0.11
CA LEU A 42 18.27 -9.64 0.98
C LEU A 42 19.41 -10.54 0.50
N LYS A 43 19.13 -11.40 -0.48
CA LYS A 43 20.15 -12.23 -1.13
C LYS A 43 21.24 -11.37 -1.78
N LYS A 44 20.87 -10.26 -2.44
CA LYS A 44 21.83 -9.32 -3.04
C LYS A 44 22.72 -8.62 -2.02
N ASN A 45 22.21 -8.39 -0.81
CA ASN A 45 22.91 -7.71 0.29
C ASN A 45 23.51 -8.69 1.32
N ASN A 46 23.71 -9.98 0.96
CA ASN A 46 24.30 -11.01 1.82
C ASN A 46 23.57 -11.21 3.16
N ARG A 47 22.24 -11.01 3.20
CA ARG A 47 21.38 -11.22 4.39
C ARG A 47 20.21 -12.20 4.13
N PRO A 48 20.45 -13.40 3.57
CA PRO A 48 19.38 -14.30 3.13
C PRO A 48 18.47 -14.82 4.26
N ASN A 49 18.95 -14.84 5.51
CA ASN A 49 18.22 -15.40 6.66
C ASN A 49 17.39 -14.36 7.44
N SER A 50 17.28 -13.12 6.94
CA SER A 50 16.49 -12.08 7.60
C SER A 50 15.00 -12.23 7.24
N ASN A 51 14.16 -12.42 8.26
CA ASN A 51 12.71 -12.42 8.07
C ASN A 51 12.17 -10.99 8.15
N LEU A 52 11.90 -10.38 7.00
CA LEU A 52 11.29 -9.05 6.91
C LEU A 52 9.84 -9.15 6.43
N SER A 53 8.95 -8.55 7.20
CA SER A 53 7.53 -8.46 6.85
C SER A 53 7.34 -7.54 5.64
N GLY A 54 6.56 -8.02 4.66
CA GLY A 54 6.21 -7.23 3.49
C GLY A 54 5.46 -5.94 3.83
N VAL A 55 4.56 -6.01 4.80
CA VAL A 55 3.80 -4.86 5.31
C VAL A 55 4.74 -3.85 5.96
N TYR A 56 5.77 -4.31 6.69
CA TYR A 56 6.73 -3.40 7.31
C TYR A 56 7.54 -2.61 6.26
N ILE A 57 7.86 -3.23 5.13
CA ILE A 57 8.68 -2.62 4.08
C ILE A 57 7.86 -1.76 3.11
N PHE A 58 6.68 -2.24 2.69
CA PHE A 58 5.86 -1.59 1.67
C PHE A 58 4.66 -0.81 2.23
N GLY A 59 4.34 -0.99 3.51
CA GLY A 59 3.13 -0.47 4.12
C GLY A 59 1.86 -1.16 3.61
N PHE A 60 0.72 -0.71 4.13
CA PHE A 60 -0.59 -0.99 3.56
C PHE A 60 -1.01 0.15 2.64
N ASP A 61 -1.49 -0.17 1.43
CA ASP A 61 -2.15 0.82 0.58
C ASP A 61 -3.60 1.00 1.03
N ILE A 62 -3.78 1.81 2.07
CA ILE A 62 -5.09 2.13 2.65
C ILE A 62 -5.99 2.82 1.61
N GLY A 63 -5.41 3.62 0.71
CA GLY A 63 -6.15 4.27 -0.38
C GLY A 63 -6.77 3.23 -1.30
N ARG A 64 -5.98 2.26 -1.76
CA ARG A 64 -6.47 1.18 -2.61
C ARG A 64 -7.46 0.26 -1.90
N LEU A 65 -7.25 -0.04 -0.63
CA LEU A 65 -8.22 -0.78 0.20
C LEU A 65 -9.55 -0.02 0.32
N HIS A 66 -9.50 1.30 0.46
CA HIS A 66 -10.70 2.14 0.50
C HIS A 66 -11.44 2.13 -0.83
N GLU A 67 -10.74 2.24 -1.97
CA GLU A 67 -11.35 2.14 -3.29
C GLU A 67 -12.02 0.78 -3.52
N TYR A 68 -11.37 -0.32 -3.13
CA TYR A 68 -11.98 -1.65 -3.19
C TYR A 68 -13.21 -1.75 -2.28
N ARG A 69 -13.13 -1.20 -1.07
CA ARG A 69 -14.30 -1.12 -0.17
C ARG A 69 -15.44 -0.36 -0.82
N LEU A 70 -15.19 0.75 -1.52
CA LEU A 70 -16.23 1.47 -2.24
C LEU A 70 -16.82 0.64 -3.39
N LYS A 71 -15.98 -0.06 -4.18
CA LYS A 71 -16.45 -0.95 -5.25
C LYS A 71 -17.29 -2.12 -4.75
N ILE A 72 -16.96 -2.67 -3.58
CA ILE A 72 -17.76 -3.72 -2.93
C ILE A 72 -19.08 -3.14 -2.37
N ILE A 73 -19.07 -1.88 -1.92
CA ILE A 73 -20.24 -1.14 -1.40
C ILE A 73 -21.12 -0.53 -2.51
N ASP A 74 -20.83 -0.77 -3.78
CA ASP A 74 -21.87 -0.66 -4.83
C ASP A 74 -22.93 -1.79 -4.70
N ALA A 75 -22.80 -2.70 -3.71
CA ALA A 75 -23.93 -3.36 -3.06
C ALA A 75 -24.59 -2.40 -2.03
N PRO A 76 -25.92 -2.26 -2.04
CA PRO A 76 -26.66 -1.01 -1.82
C PRO A 76 -26.22 -0.16 -0.63
N ILE A 77 -26.12 1.13 -0.93
CA ILE A 77 -25.78 2.27 -0.08
C ILE A 77 -26.68 2.35 1.15
N ILE A 78 -26.32 1.69 2.25
CA ILE A 78 -26.83 2.04 3.58
C ILE A 78 -25.70 1.95 4.61
N LEU A 79 -24.60 2.69 4.42
CA LEU A 79 -23.80 3.18 5.57
C LEU A 79 -22.76 4.27 5.24
N THR A 80 -22.92 5.06 4.19
CA THR A 80 -22.18 6.33 4.11
C THR A 80 -22.96 7.36 4.93
N ASN A 81 -22.48 7.67 6.12
CA ASN A 81 -23.04 8.73 6.95
C ASN A 81 -23.12 10.01 6.11
N LYS A 82 -24.35 10.43 5.73
CA LYS A 82 -24.64 11.54 4.80
C LYS A 82 -24.00 12.88 5.22
N ARG A 83 -23.51 12.99 6.45
CA ARG A 83 -22.81 14.17 6.97
C ARG A 83 -21.32 14.23 6.60
N LYS A 84 -20.71 13.14 6.11
CA LYS A 84 -19.26 13.05 5.92
C LYS A 84 -18.88 13.15 4.44
N ARG A 85 -17.91 14.03 4.13
CA ARG A 85 -17.39 14.21 2.77
C ARG A 85 -16.73 12.91 2.25
N PRO A 86 -17.01 12.49 1.01
CA PRO A 86 -16.34 11.36 0.37
C PRO A 86 -14.83 11.59 0.25
N LEU A 87 -14.01 10.51 0.34
CA LEU A 87 -12.54 10.62 0.23
C LEU A 87 -12.13 11.20 -1.13
N ALA A 88 -12.82 10.81 -2.20
CA ALA A 88 -12.59 11.30 -3.57
C ALA A 88 -12.77 12.83 -3.71
N MET A 89 -13.51 13.46 -2.79
CA MET A 89 -13.76 14.90 -2.79
C MET A 89 -12.73 15.68 -1.95
N ILE A 90 -11.82 14.99 -1.25
CA ILE A 90 -10.80 15.61 -0.41
C ILE A 90 -9.51 15.76 -1.21
N GLN A 91 -9.19 17.00 -1.60
CA GLN A 91 -8.00 17.31 -2.40
C GLN A 91 -6.72 17.36 -1.57
N THR A 92 -6.81 17.69 -0.27
CA THR A 92 -5.63 17.85 0.59
C THR A 92 -5.19 16.53 1.20
N ILE A 93 -3.88 16.26 1.20
CA ILE A 93 -3.27 15.08 1.86
C ILE A 93 -3.63 15.03 3.36
N SER A 94 -3.56 16.17 4.05
CA SER A 94 -3.93 16.25 5.47
C SER A 94 -5.39 15.85 5.71
N GLY A 95 -6.31 16.31 4.85
CA GLY A 95 -7.72 15.92 4.92
C GLY A 95 -7.93 14.43 4.64
N GLN A 96 -7.21 13.86 3.67
CA GLN A 96 -7.27 12.43 3.38
C GLN A 96 -6.78 11.60 4.58
N ASN A 97 -5.67 11.98 5.19
CA ASN A 97 -5.12 11.34 6.39
C ASN A 97 -6.11 11.38 7.57
N LYS A 98 -6.78 12.52 7.80
CA LYS A 98 -7.85 12.62 8.82
C LYS A 98 -9.01 11.66 8.53
N ARG A 99 -9.40 11.53 7.25
CA ARG A 99 -10.47 10.61 6.85
C ARG A 99 -10.07 9.15 7.06
N PHE A 100 -8.83 8.77 6.73
CA PHE A 100 -8.31 7.42 6.97
C PHE A 100 -8.22 7.09 8.46
N ALA A 101 -7.69 7.98 9.29
CA ALA A 101 -7.62 7.79 10.74
C ALA A 101 -9.02 7.56 11.34
N PHE A 102 -10.01 8.30 10.84
CA PHE A 102 -11.39 8.16 11.27
C PHE A 102 -12.02 6.83 10.83
N LEU A 103 -11.76 6.38 9.59
CA LEU A 103 -12.22 5.08 9.10
C LEU A 103 -11.69 3.91 9.95
N GLY A 104 -10.42 3.97 10.37
CA GLY A 104 -9.85 2.96 11.27
C GLY A 104 -10.54 2.88 12.63
N ARG A 105 -11.05 4.01 13.15
CA ARG A 105 -11.85 4.04 14.40
C ARG A 105 -13.27 3.50 14.21
N GLU A 106 -13.88 3.66 13.04
CA GLU A 106 -15.19 3.06 12.75
C GLU A 106 -15.12 1.54 12.64
N SER A 107 -14.04 0.98 12.09
CA SER A 107 -13.86 -0.47 11.98
C SER A 107 -13.55 -1.18 13.31
N GLY A 108 -13.07 -0.46 14.32
CA GLY A 108 -12.73 -1.00 15.64
C GLY A 108 -13.89 -1.03 16.64
N LYS A 109 -15.13 -0.73 16.20
CA LYS A 109 -16.34 -0.76 17.02
C LYS A 109 -17.28 -1.93 16.69
N ALA A 110 -16.75 -2.99 16.08
CA ALA A 110 -17.47 -4.23 15.86
C ALA A 110 -17.56 -5.04 17.15
#